data_AF-A0A963EI30-F1
#
_entry.id   AF-A0A963EI30-F1
#
_cell.length_a   1.000
_cell.length_b   1.000
_cell.length_c   1.000
_cell.angle_alpha   90.00
_cell.angle_beta   90.00
_cell.angle_gamma   90.00
#
_symmetry.space_group_name_H-M   'P 1'
#
loop_
_entity.id
_entity.type
_entity.pdbx_description
1 polymer ?
#
loop_
_entity_poly.entity_id
_entity_poly.type
_entity_poly.pdbx_seq_one_letter_code
_entity_poly.pdbx_strand_id
1 'polypeptide(L)'
;MNEVNRVNGMNGMNGALALARRDIRLAFRSAGDSLLGVIFFLVSLSLFPLGVGASADVLARIGSGVIWVLALLAVLLTLDRLYESDLDDGSLELLALSGLPLEIVVVIKCAVHWLTSGLLLVLVSPLLA
;
A
#
# COMPACT_ATOMS: atom_id res chain seq x y z
N MET A 1 15.12 -36.84 6.71
CA MET A 1 15.34 -35.38 6.74
C MET A 1 14.57 -34.61 5.65
N ASN A 2 14.33 -35.18 4.45
CA ASN A 2 13.75 -34.43 3.31
C ASN A 2 12.21 -34.29 3.32
N GLU A 3 11.46 -35.21 3.95
CA GLU A 3 9.99 -35.13 3.92
C GLU A 3 9.42 -34.11 4.89
N VAL A 4 9.96 -34.00 6.11
CA VAL A 4 9.55 -32.98 7.10
C VAL A 4 9.80 -31.57 6.55
N ASN A 5 10.90 -31.36 5.84
CA ASN A 5 11.20 -30.05 5.23
C ASN A 5 10.30 -29.74 4.03
N ARG A 6 9.89 -30.76 3.25
CA ARG A 6 8.87 -30.60 2.19
C ARG A 6 7.49 -30.26 2.76
N VAL A 7 7.09 -30.92 3.84
CA VAL A 7 5.80 -30.66 4.50
C VAL A 7 5.77 -29.26 5.13
N ASN A 8 6.85 -28.84 5.80
CA ASN A 8 6.96 -27.46 6.29
C ASN A 8 6.96 -26.42 5.16
N GLY A 9 7.65 -26.70 4.04
CA GLY A 9 7.62 -25.82 2.86
C GLY A 9 6.22 -25.69 2.25
N MET A 10 5.46 -26.79 2.16
CA MET A 10 4.07 -26.78 1.68
C MET A 10 3.14 -26.02 2.64
N ASN A 11 3.30 -26.20 3.95
CA ASN A 11 2.49 -25.50 4.96
C ASN A 11 2.79 -23.99 4.98
N GLY A 12 4.06 -23.59 4.86
CA GLY A 12 4.46 -22.19 4.77
C GLY A 12 3.92 -21.51 3.51
N MET A 13 3.96 -22.19 2.36
CA MET A 13 3.45 -21.64 1.10
C MET A 13 1.91 -21.47 1.12
N ASN A 14 1.21 -22.43 1.72
CA ASN A 14 -0.24 -22.32 1.95
C ASN A 14 -0.60 -21.20 2.94
N GLY A 15 0.20 -21.03 4.01
CA GLY A 15 0.04 -19.94 4.97
C GLY A 15 0.27 -18.56 4.34
N ALA A 16 1.31 -18.40 3.52
CA ALA A 16 1.59 -17.17 2.78
C ALA A 16 0.46 -16.80 1.81
N LEU A 17 -0.06 -17.77 1.05
CA LEU A 17 -1.20 -17.57 0.15
C LEU A 17 -2.48 -17.21 0.91
N ALA A 18 -2.71 -17.85 2.06
CA ALA A 18 -3.86 -17.54 2.91
C ALA A 18 -3.78 -16.11 3.47
N LEU A 19 -2.60 -15.68 3.91
CA LEU A 19 -2.35 -14.32 4.38
C LEU A 19 -2.55 -13.30 3.25
N ALA A 20 -1.97 -13.53 2.07
CA ALA A 20 -2.14 -12.63 0.93
C ALA A 20 -3.61 -12.48 0.54
N ARG A 21 -4.37 -13.59 0.50
CA ARG A 21 -5.81 -13.57 0.18
C ARG A 21 -6.62 -12.84 1.25
N ARG A 22 -6.28 -13.03 2.53
CA ARG A 22 -6.89 -12.32 3.66
C ARG A 22 -6.69 -10.82 3.51
N ASP A 23 -5.44 -10.39 3.34
CA ASP A 23 -5.08 -8.97 3.31
C ASP A 23 -5.64 -8.27 2.06
N ILE A 24 -5.64 -8.92 0.89
CA ILE A 24 -6.30 -8.37 -0.30
C ILE A 24 -7.80 -8.16 -0.03
N ARG A 25 -8.48 -9.15 0.56
CA ARG A 25 -9.91 -9.03 0.90
C ARG A 25 -10.17 -7.94 1.93
N LEU A 26 -9.28 -7.79 2.92
CA LEU A 26 -9.37 -6.73 3.93
C LEU A 26 -9.16 -5.36 3.29
N ALA A 27 -8.17 -5.20 2.42
CA ALA A 27 -7.90 -3.94 1.72
C ALA A 27 -9.09 -3.47 0.86
N PHE A 28 -9.81 -4.39 0.22
CA PHE A 28 -11.05 -4.04 -0.49
C PHE A 28 -12.21 -3.67 0.44
N ARG A 29 -12.20 -4.14 1.70
CA ARG A 29 -13.24 -3.86 2.69
C ARG A 29 -12.95 -2.59 3.50
N SER A 30 -11.68 -2.30 3.79
CA SER A 30 -11.21 -1.07 4.43
C SER A 30 -10.79 -0.02 3.38
N ALA A 31 -11.58 0.12 2.31
CA ALA A 31 -11.33 1.12 1.28
C ALA A 31 -11.17 2.54 1.83
N GLY A 32 -11.67 2.83 3.04
CA GLY A 32 -11.53 4.11 3.74
C GLY A 32 -10.08 4.58 3.93
N ASP A 33 -9.15 3.69 4.28
CA ASP A 33 -7.75 4.09 4.51
C ASP A 33 -7.03 4.40 3.19
N SER A 34 -7.32 3.62 2.15
CA SER A 34 -6.85 3.91 0.79
C SER A 34 -7.49 5.19 0.24
N LEU A 35 -8.75 5.47 0.59
CA LEU A 35 -9.47 6.68 0.20
C LEU A 35 -8.80 7.94 0.76
N LEU A 36 -8.31 7.88 2.00
CA LEU A 36 -7.63 9.01 2.64
C LEU A 36 -6.36 9.41 1.87
N GLY A 37 -5.56 8.44 1.44
CA GLY A 37 -4.39 8.70 0.59
C GLY A 37 -4.76 9.31 -0.77
N VAL A 38 -5.83 8.82 -1.40
CA VAL A 38 -6.33 9.37 -2.68
C VAL A 38 -6.86 10.80 -2.50
N ILE A 39 -7.64 11.07 -1.45
CA ILE A 39 -8.15 12.42 -1.15
C ILE A 39 -6.99 13.37 -0.89
N PHE A 40 -6.01 12.96 -0.08
CA PHE A 40 -4.81 13.75 0.16
C PHE A 40 -4.09 14.08 -1.15
N PHE A 41 -3.86 13.08 -2.01
CA PHE A 41 -3.23 13.27 -3.32
C PHE A 41 -3.98 14.29 -4.18
N LEU A 42 -5.30 14.15 -4.32
CA LEU A 42 -6.13 15.05 -5.12
C LEU A 42 -6.15 16.48 -4.56
N VAL A 43 -6.27 16.63 -3.24
CA VAL A 43 -6.25 17.94 -2.58
C VAL A 43 -4.88 18.59 -2.75
N SER A 44 -3.79 17.88 -2.45
CA SER A 44 -2.44 18.42 -2.62
C SER A 44 -2.12 18.75 -4.08
N LEU A 45 -2.59 17.95 -5.04
CA LEU A 45 -2.40 18.22 -6.46
C LEU A 45 -3.16 19.46 -6.92
N SER A 46 -4.38 19.68 -6.43
CA SER A 46 -5.16 20.89 -6.73
C SER A 46 -4.62 22.16 -6.06
N LEU A 47 -3.94 22.03 -4.92
CA LEU A 47 -3.27 23.15 -4.26
C LEU A 47 -2.02 23.62 -5.00
N PHE A 48 -1.36 22.77 -5.78
CA PHE A 48 -0.11 23.13 -6.47
C PHE A 48 -0.28 24.29 -7.48
N PRO A 49 -1.25 24.25 -8.42
CA PRO A 49 -1.52 25.37 -9.32
C PRO A 49 -1.96 26.65 -8.59
N LEU A 50 -2.62 26.52 -7.44
CA LEU A 50 -3.01 27.67 -6.61
C LEU A 50 -1.80 28.31 -5.92
N GLY A 51 -0.82 27.53 -5.48
CA GLY A 51 0.38 28.03 -4.81
C GLY A 51 1.46 28.55 -5.75
N VAL A 52 1.67 27.87 -6.89
CA VAL A 52 2.73 28.20 -7.87
C VAL A 52 2.22 29.11 -9.00
N GLY A 53 0.90 29.19 -9.19
CA GLY A 53 0.26 29.90 -10.28
C GLY A 53 -0.05 28.99 -11.48
N ALA A 54 -1.18 29.22 -12.14
CA ALA A 54 -1.73 28.38 -13.22
C ALA A 54 -1.02 28.55 -14.59
N SER A 55 0.27 28.91 -14.60
CA SER A 55 1.03 29.04 -15.84
C SER A 55 1.38 27.67 -16.43
N ALA A 56 0.98 27.42 -17.67
CA ALA A 56 1.18 26.14 -18.36
C ALA A 56 2.67 25.77 -18.48
N ASP A 57 3.55 26.76 -18.71
CA ASP A 57 5.00 26.54 -18.82
C ASP A 57 5.63 26.02 -17.53
N VAL A 58 5.17 26.51 -16.36
CA VAL A 58 5.67 26.04 -15.07
C VAL A 58 5.14 24.64 -14.78
N LEU A 59 3.83 24.41 -14.98
CA LEU A 59 3.21 23.10 -14.79
C LEU A 59 3.83 22.03 -15.69
N ALA A 60 4.12 22.33 -16.96
CA ALA A 60 4.78 21.40 -17.87
C ALA A 60 6.20 21.02 -17.41
N ARG A 61 6.92 21.96 -16.78
CA ARG A 61 8.28 21.73 -16.28
C ARG A 61 8.33 20.95 -14.97
N ILE A 62 7.36 21.15 -14.06
CA ILE A 62 7.38 20.55 -12.72
C ILE A 62 6.36 19.42 -12.51
N GLY A 63 5.37 19.28 -13.39
CA GLY A 63 4.17 18.47 -13.17
C GLY A 63 4.47 16.99 -12.90
N SER A 64 5.34 16.38 -13.70
CA SER A 64 5.74 14.98 -13.50
C SER A 64 6.40 14.77 -12.13
N GLY A 65 7.33 15.65 -11.74
CA GLY A 65 7.99 15.60 -10.43
C GLY A 65 7.00 15.78 -9.28
N VAL A 66 6.07 16.73 -9.40
CA VAL A 66 5.03 16.97 -8.40
C VAL A 66 4.14 15.75 -8.21
N ILE A 67 3.69 15.12 -9.30
CA ILE A 67 2.85 13.91 -9.24
C ILE A 67 3.58 12.80 -8.48
N TRP A 68 4.85 12.53 -8.80
CA TRP A 68 5.62 11.50 -8.10
C TRP A 68 5.81 11.80 -6.61
N VAL A 69 6.11 13.05 -6.26
CA VAL A 69 6.29 13.47 -4.86
C VAL A 69 4.98 13.32 -4.08
N LEU A 70 3.87 13.79 -4.62
CA LEU A 70 2.57 13.70 -3.98
C LEU A 70 2.10 12.26 -3.83
N ALA A 71 2.37 11.40 -4.82
CA ALA A 71 2.08 9.98 -4.73
C ALA A 71 2.88 9.30 -3.62
N LEU A 72 4.17 9.61 -3.48
CA LEU A 72 5.02 9.08 -2.41
C LEU A 72 4.55 9.56 -1.03
N LEU A 73 4.17 10.84 -0.89
CA LEU A 73 3.61 11.38 0.36
C LEU A 73 2.28 10.71 0.74
N ALA A 74 1.40 10.47 -0.24
CA ALA A 74 0.17 9.75 -0.02
C ALA A 74 0.43 8.31 0.46
N VAL A 75 1.40 7.61 -0.14
CA VAL A 75 1.82 6.27 0.29
C VAL A 75 2.36 6.30 1.72
N LEU A 76 3.22 7.27 2.06
CA LEU A 76 3.74 7.43 3.43
C LEU A 76 2.63 7.56 4.47
N LEU A 77 1.60 8.38 4.21
CA LEU A 77 0.45 8.52 5.11
C LEU A 77 -0.32 7.22 5.32
N THR A 78 -0.41 6.39 4.29
CA THR A 78 -1.12 5.11 4.36
C THR A 78 -0.27 3.98 4.92
N LEU A 79 1.06 4.17 5.02
CA LEU A 79 1.99 3.16 5.53
C LEU A 79 1.84 2.95 7.04
N ASP A 80 1.58 4.02 7.80
CA ASP A 80 1.39 3.95 9.26
C ASP A 80 0.21 3.04 9.63
N ARG A 81 -0.84 3.01 8.80
CA ARG A 81 -2.02 2.18 8.98
C ARG A 81 -1.78 0.69 8.70
N LEU A 82 -0.69 0.33 8.03
CA LEU A 82 -0.45 -1.03 7.51
C LEU A 82 -0.38 -2.11 8.60
N TYR A 83 0.08 -1.73 9.80
CA TYR A 83 0.18 -2.62 10.96
C TYR A 83 -0.69 -2.18 12.13
N GLU A 84 -1.10 -0.90 12.17
CA GLU A 84 -1.97 -0.39 13.22
C GLU A 84 -3.29 -1.16 13.28
N SER A 85 -3.89 -1.50 12.13
CA SER A 85 -5.13 -2.29 12.10
C SER A 85 -4.99 -3.69 12.71
N ASP A 86 -3.86 -4.35 12.48
CA ASP A 86 -3.59 -5.69 13.05
C ASP A 86 -3.14 -5.62 14.51
N LEU A 87 -2.59 -4.48 14.94
CA LEU A 87 -2.23 -4.24 16.33
C LEU A 87 -3.50 -3.99 17.16
N ASP A 88 -4.43 -3.19 16.65
CA ASP A 88 -5.67 -2.85 17.33
C ASP A 88 -6.60 -4.05 17.53
N ASP A 89 -6.58 -5.02 16.61
CA ASP A 89 -7.43 -6.22 16.67
C ASP A 89 -6.72 -7.47 17.25
N GLY A 90 -5.43 -7.36 17.59
CA GLY A 90 -4.62 -8.45 18.14
C GLY A 90 -4.16 -9.50 17.11
N SER A 91 -4.37 -9.26 15.81
CA SER A 91 -3.89 -10.13 14.73
C SER A 91 -2.38 -10.13 14.60
N LEU A 92 -1.70 -9.06 15.03
CA LEU A 92 -0.26 -8.93 14.92
C LEU A 92 0.47 -9.97 15.78
N GLU A 93 -0.01 -10.21 17.00
CA GLU A 93 0.51 -11.25 17.88
C GLU A 93 0.25 -12.65 17.33
N LEU A 94 -0.92 -12.87 16.73
CA LEU A 94 -1.25 -14.14 16.07
C LEU A 94 -0.37 -14.40 14.84
N LEU A 95 -0.06 -13.36 14.07
CA LEU A 95 0.88 -13.43 12.95
C LEU A 95 2.29 -13.77 13.44
N ALA A 96 2.74 -13.18 14.54
CA ALA A 96 4.03 -13.50 15.15
C ALA A 96 4.11 -14.95 15.67
N LEU A 97 2.99 -15.52 16.10
CA LEU A 97 2.90 -16.91 16.57
C LEU A 97 2.54 -17.92 15.47
N SER A 98 2.23 -17.47 14.25
CA SER A 98 1.70 -18.31 13.17
C SER A 98 2.68 -19.33 12.58
N GLY A 99 3.96 -19.25 12.94
CA GLY A 99 5.03 -20.08 12.37
C GLY A 99 5.46 -19.68 10.96
N LEU A 100 4.88 -18.62 10.38
CA LEU A 100 5.38 -17.99 9.17
C LEU A 100 6.61 -17.13 9.49
N PRO A 101 7.65 -17.15 8.64
CA PRO A 101 8.75 -16.18 8.73
C PRO A 101 8.22 -14.75 8.63
N LEU A 102 8.59 -13.88 9.57
CA LEU A 102 8.11 -12.50 9.63
C LEU A 102 8.48 -11.71 8.38
N GLU A 103 9.60 -12.05 7.74
CA GLU A 103 10.05 -11.44 6.49
C GLU A 103 9.00 -11.65 5.38
N ILE A 104 8.40 -12.84 5.31
CA ILE A 104 7.35 -13.16 4.34
C ILE A 104 6.08 -12.37 4.65
N VAL A 105 5.72 -12.25 5.94
CA VAL A 105 4.57 -11.46 6.38
C VAL A 105 4.72 -9.99 5.96
N VAL A 106 5.89 -9.39 6.20
CA VAL A 106 6.19 -8.00 5.80
C VAL A 106 6.10 -7.82 4.29
N VAL A 107 6.73 -8.72 3.51
CA VAL A 107 6.70 -8.63 2.04
C VAL A 107 5.28 -8.72 1.49
N ILE A 108 4.45 -9.62 2.03
CA ILE A 108 3.06 -9.76 1.62
C ILE A 108 2.27 -8.49 1.94
N LYS A 109 2.38 -7.96 3.16
CA LYS A 109 1.70 -6.72 3.56
C LYS A 109 2.09 -5.54 2.68
N CYS A 110 3.38 -5.35 2.43
CA CYS A 110 3.88 -4.31 1.53
C CYS A 110 3.36 -4.49 0.09
N ALA A 111 3.34 -5.71 -0.43
CA ALA A 111 2.87 -5.99 -1.78
C ALA A 111 1.36 -5.73 -1.94
N VAL A 112 0.55 -6.16 -0.97
CA VAL A 112 -0.89 -5.88 -0.95
C VAL A 112 -1.15 -4.39 -0.87
N HIS A 113 -0.45 -3.69 0.03
CA HIS A 113 -0.55 -2.24 0.16
C HIS A 113 -0.22 -1.52 -1.16
N TRP A 114 0.90 -1.87 -1.80
CA TRP A 114 1.30 -1.25 -3.05
C TRP A 114 0.29 -1.49 -4.18
N LEU A 115 -0.31 -2.69 -4.25
CA LEU A 115 -1.36 -3.01 -5.23
C LEU A 115 -2.65 -2.22 -5.00
N THR A 116 -2.94 -1.81 -3.77
CA THR A 116 -4.20 -1.13 -3.43
C THR A 116 -4.08 0.39 -3.42
N SER A 117 -2.94 0.94 -2.99
CA SER A 117 -2.69 2.38 -2.93
C SER A 117 -1.83 2.87 -4.11
N GLY A 118 -0.62 2.33 -4.23
CA GLY A 118 0.38 2.74 -5.23
C GLY A 118 -0.11 2.54 -6.66
N LEU A 119 -0.63 1.34 -6.98
CA LEU A 119 -1.17 1.05 -8.32
C LEU A 119 -2.34 1.96 -8.68
N LEU A 120 -3.22 2.24 -7.71
CA LEU A 120 -4.41 3.07 -7.92
C LEU A 120 -4.00 4.51 -8.25
N LEU A 121 -2.99 5.05 -7.54
CA LEU A 121 -2.39 6.35 -7.84
C LEU A 121 -1.68 6.38 -9.20
N VAL A 122 -0.89 5.35 -9.52
CA VAL A 122 -0.19 5.24 -10.81
C VAL A 122 -1.17 5.18 -11.98
N LEU A 123 -2.29 4.46 -11.85
CA LEU A 123 -3.32 4.38 -12.88
C LEU A 123 -4.11 5.68 -13.05
N VAL A 124 -4.29 6.46 -11.97
CA VAL A 124 -4.96 7.76 -12.02
C VAL A 124 -4.04 8.85 -12.59
N SER A 125 -2.71 8.72 -12.42
CA SER A 125 -1.73 9.71 -12.87
C SER A 125 -1.81 10.13 -14.36
N PRO A 126 -2.01 9.23 -15.35
CA PRO A 126 -2.04 9.61 -16.76
C PRO A 126 -3.38 10.24 -17.16
N LEU A 127 -4.44 10.05 -16.36
CA LEU A 127 -5.73 10.71 -16.56
C LEU A 127 -5.67 12.20 -16.15
N LEU A 128 -4.65 12.58 -15.39
CA LEU A 128 -4.45 13.92 -14.84
C LEU A 128 -3.25 14.66 -15.49
N ALA A 129 -2.52 13.99 -16.38
CA ALA A 129 -1.32 14.50 -17.04
C ALA A 129 -1.63 15.24 -18.36
#